data_AF-A0A948YXH0-F1
#
_entry.id   AF-A0A948YXH0-F1
#
_cell.length_a   1.000
_cell.length_b   1.000
_cell.length_c   1.000
_cell.angle_alpha   90.00
_cell.angle_beta   90.00
_cell.angle_gamma   90.00
#
_symmetry.space_group_name_H-M   'P 1'
#
loop_
_entity.id
_entity.type
_entity.pdbx_description
1 polymer ?
#
loop_
_entity_poly.entity_id
_entity_poly.type
_entity_poly.pdbx_seq_one_letter_code
_entity_poly.pdbx_strand_id
1 'polypeptide(L)'
;MMPQTKKQTQKIILIIGAFFMFSSSICSLVWGLEIRQDLYSYSPAKITPVQIPIHQTFVIERQPSFYARPESRPLPVVYFELGSAWLSPDASSNLLMDLRECCAACPLYLTGYTCSLGVESENQKLSRHRAETVAALLRRNGYKVASAEGKGMIYGSNPESNRMVEIKLTKK
;
A
#
# COMPACT_ATOMS: atom_id res chain seq x y z
N MET A 1 29.08 -23.64 -30.36
CA MET A 1 28.20 -23.58 -29.18
C MET A 1 28.92 -24.31 -28.05
N MET A 2 29.48 -23.57 -27.09
CA MET A 2 30.25 -24.08 -25.95
C MET A 2 30.07 -23.12 -24.75
N PRO A 3 30.20 -23.60 -23.51
CA PRO A 3 29.45 -23.07 -22.36
C PRO A 3 30.09 -21.82 -21.73
N GLN A 4 29.25 -20.83 -21.44
CA GLN A 4 29.58 -19.65 -20.65
C GLN A 4 29.74 -20.09 -19.18
N THR A 5 30.93 -19.95 -18.60
CA THR A 5 31.15 -20.21 -17.17
C THR A 5 30.97 -18.93 -16.36
N LYS A 6 29.79 -18.81 -15.73
CA LYS A 6 29.42 -17.69 -14.86
C LYS A 6 30.07 -17.88 -13.49
N LYS A 7 31.06 -17.07 -13.12
CA LYS A 7 31.59 -17.01 -11.75
C LYS A 7 31.04 -15.76 -11.07
N GLN A 8 29.98 -15.95 -10.28
CA GLN A 8 29.28 -14.89 -9.57
C GLN A 8 29.89 -14.71 -8.18
N THR A 9 30.55 -13.59 -7.93
CA THR A 9 31.00 -13.21 -6.59
C THR A 9 30.10 -12.08 -6.10
N GLN A 10 29.22 -12.37 -5.14
CA GLN A 10 28.31 -11.38 -4.57
C GLN A 10 29.08 -10.42 -3.65
N LYS A 11 29.09 -9.14 -4.00
CA LYS A 11 29.35 -8.06 -3.04
C LYS A 11 28.16 -7.09 -3.15
N ILE A 12 27.29 -7.13 -2.15
CA ILE A 12 26.14 -6.23 -2.02
C ILE A 12 26.67 -4.94 -1.41
N ILE A 13 26.58 -3.83 -2.14
CA ILE A 13 26.84 -2.48 -1.61
C ILE A 13 25.51 -1.74 -1.60
N LEU A 14 25.06 -1.35 -0.40
CA LEU A 14 23.82 -0.63 -0.15
C LEU A 14 24.15 0.86 -0.02
N ILE A 15 23.74 1.70 -0.97
CA ILE A 15 23.89 3.16 -0.88
C ILE A 15 22.50 3.75 -0.62
N ILE A 16 22.32 4.33 0.57
CA ILE A 16 21.11 5.06 0.96
C ILE A 16 21.33 6.53 0.61
N GLY A 17 20.71 6.99 -0.48
CA GLY A 17 20.69 8.40 -0.86
C GLY A 17 19.43 9.08 -0.32
N ALA A 18 19.59 10.11 0.52
CA ALA A 18 18.51 10.99 0.92
C ALA A 18 18.23 12.00 -0.20
N PHE A 19 17.06 11.92 -0.84
CA PHE A 19 16.62 12.88 -1.85
C PHE A 19 15.46 13.72 -1.30
N PHE A 20 15.76 14.95 -0.90
CA PHE A 20 14.77 16.00 -0.68
C PHE A 20 14.33 16.54 -2.04
N MET A 21 13.06 16.37 -2.42
CA MET A 21 12.41 17.27 -3.37
C MET A 21 10.90 17.36 -3.16
N PHE A 22 10.43 18.60 -3.26
CA PHE A 22 9.08 19.11 -3.10
C PHE A 22 8.09 18.64 -4.18
N SER A 23 6.85 18.44 -3.75
CA SER A 23 5.56 18.58 -4.45
C SER A 23 5.52 18.39 -5.98
N SER A 24 4.96 17.27 -6.43
CA SER A 24 3.62 17.27 -7.07
C SER A 24 3.18 15.84 -7.39
N SER A 25 1.89 15.63 -7.21
CA SER A 25 1.10 14.43 -7.44
C SER A 25 1.53 13.59 -8.66
N ILE A 26 2.39 12.60 -8.43
CA ILE A 26 2.47 11.38 -9.23
C ILE A 26 2.70 10.26 -8.22
N CYS A 27 1.77 9.31 -8.15
CA CYS A 27 1.96 8.05 -7.45
C CYS A 27 2.97 7.22 -8.26
N SER A 28 4.24 7.59 -8.20
CA SER A 28 5.31 6.69 -8.60
C SER A 28 5.48 5.69 -7.47
N LEU A 29 4.85 4.52 -7.66
CA LEU A 29 5.28 3.26 -7.04
C LEU A 29 6.81 3.28 -7.00
N VAL A 30 7.40 3.29 -5.81
CA VAL A 30 8.85 3.04 -5.68
C VAL A 30 9.03 1.55 -5.91
N TRP A 31 9.11 1.17 -7.18
CA TRP A 31 9.62 -0.13 -7.57
C TRP A 31 11.07 -0.16 -7.12
N GLY A 32 11.42 -1.10 -6.24
CA GLY A 32 12.82 -1.32 -5.88
C GLY A 32 13.61 -1.58 -7.16
N LEU A 33 14.39 -0.58 -7.60
CA LEU A 33 15.34 -0.76 -8.68
C LEU A 33 16.53 -1.52 -8.09
N GLU A 34 16.61 -2.81 -8.34
CA GLU A 34 17.83 -3.56 -8.05
C GLU A 34 18.84 -3.25 -9.17
N ILE A 35 19.82 -2.40 -8.88
CA ILE A 35 20.92 -2.11 -9.79
C ILE A 35 22.00 -3.18 -9.56
N ARG A 36 22.19 -4.08 -10.52
CA ARG A 36 23.27 -5.08 -10.48
C ARG A 36 24.44 -4.61 -11.35
N GLN A 37 25.65 -4.66 -10.80
CA GLN A 37 26.88 -4.46 -11.57
C GLN A 37 27.43 -5.83 -11.96
N ASP A 38 27.27 -6.21 -13.23
CA ASP A 38 27.90 -7.41 -13.79
C ASP A 38 29.11 -7.01 -14.65
N LEU A 39 30.27 -7.65 -14.41
CA LEU A 39 31.50 -7.38 -15.16
C LEU A 39 31.52 -8.20 -16.46
N TYR A 40 31.42 -7.52 -17.60
CA TYR A 40 31.61 -8.15 -18.91
C TYR A 40 33.01 -7.89 -19.43
N SER A 41 33.72 -8.96 -19.81
CA SER A 41 35.02 -8.90 -20.46
C SER A 41 34.89 -9.47 -21.87
N TYR A 42 35.16 -8.66 -22.88
CA TYR A 42 35.18 -9.10 -24.28
C TYR A 42 36.59 -9.60 -24.63
N SER A 43 36.68 -10.70 -25.39
CA SER A 43 37.96 -11.06 -26.00
C SER A 43 38.32 -10.02 -27.07
N PRO A 44 39.55 -9.48 -27.06
CA PRO A 44 39.95 -8.54 -28.10
C PRO A 44 39.90 -9.25 -29.45
N ALA A 45 39.28 -8.60 -30.44
CA ALA A 45 39.34 -9.05 -31.82
C ALA A 45 40.81 -9.14 -32.25
N LYS A 46 41.19 -10.26 -32.86
CA LYS A 46 42.55 -10.43 -33.37
C LYS A 46 42.83 -9.33 -34.40
N ILE A 47 43.88 -8.56 -34.11
CA ILE A 47 44.58 -7.60 -34.97
C ILE A 47 44.02 -6.16 -34.93
N THR A 48 44.41 -5.41 -33.89
CA THR A 48 44.73 -3.96 -33.99
C THR A 48 45.51 -3.52 -32.75
N PRO A 49 46.56 -2.68 -32.86
CA PRO A 49 47.38 -2.20 -31.73
C PRO A 49 46.72 -1.04 -30.97
N VAL A 50 45.40 -1.09 -30.80
CA VAL A 50 44.66 -0.07 -30.05
C VAL A 50 44.27 -0.69 -28.72
N GLN A 51 44.85 -0.19 -27.62
CA GLN A 51 44.40 -0.51 -26.27
C GLN A 51 42.98 0.03 -26.11
N ILE A 52 41.98 -0.83 -26.29
CA ILE A 52 40.58 -0.48 -25.99
C ILE A 52 40.49 -0.39 -24.46
N PRO A 53 40.12 0.78 -23.89
CA PRO A 53 39.89 0.88 -22.45
C PRO A 53 38.79 -0.11 -22.05
N ILE A 54 39.00 -0.83 -20.95
CA ILE A 54 37.97 -1.71 -20.40
C ILE A 54 36.81 -0.82 -19.94
N HIS A 55 35.77 -0.70 -20.75
CA HIS A 55 34.58 0.05 -20.37
C HIS A 55 33.67 -0.84 -19.49
N GLN A 56 33.49 -0.45 -18.23
CA GLN A 56 32.44 -0.99 -17.38
C GLN A 56 31.12 -0.31 -17.77
N THR A 57 30.11 -1.10 -18.13
CA THR A 57 28.75 -0.63 -18.44
C THR A 57 27.78 -1.29 -17.49
N PHE A 58 26.76 -0.55 -17.06
CA PHE A 58 25.66 -1.06 -16.26
C PHE A 58 24.48 -1.38 -17.19
N VAL A 59 23.93 -2.58 -17.09
CA VAL A 59 22.70 -2.93 -17.82
C VAL A 59 21.51 -2.72 -16.90
N ILE A 60 20.62 -1.81 -17.28
CA ILE A 60 19.35 -1.60 -16.57
C ILE A 60 18.32 -2.53 -17.22
N GLU A 61 18.24 -3.78 -16.77
CA GLU A 61 17.19 -4.70 -17.21
C GLU A 61 16.01 -4.65 -16.25
N ARG A 62 14.81 -4.43 -16.80
CA ARG A 62 13.56 -4.57 -16.04
C ARG A 62 13.28 -6.06 -15.89
N GLN A 63 13.81 -6.70 -14.84
CA GLN A 63 13.43 -8.09 -14.54
C GLN A 63 11.92 -8.15 -14.30
N PRO A 64 11.18 -9.08 -14.94
CA PRO A 64 9.82 -9.37 -14.50
C PRO A 64 9.93 -9.84 -13.05
N SER A 65 9.38 -9.05 -12.14
CA SER A 65 9.40 -9.30 -10.71
C SER A 65 8.88 -10.72 -10.45
N PHE A 66 9.77 -11.62 -10.03
CA PHE A 66 9.42 -12.93 -9.47
C PHE A 66 8.76 -12.82 -8.09
N TYR A 67 8.52 -11.61 -7.61
CA TYR A 67 7.63 -11.38 -6.50
C TYR A 67 6.21 -11.72 -6.95
N ALA A 68 5.67 -12.79 -6.38
CA ALA A 68 4.24 -13.04 -6.36
C ALA A 68 3.54 -11.70 -6.14
N ARG A 69 2.59 -11.37 -7.02
CA ARG A 69 1.71 -10.20 -6.89
C ARG A 69 1.33 -10.13 -5.41
N PRO A 70 1.74 -9.10 -4.65
CA PRO A 70 1.48 -9.08 -3.22
C PRO A 70 -0.03 -9.27 -3.09
N GLU A 71 -0.45 -10.35 -2.44
CA GLU A 71 -1.85 -10.53 -2.12
C GLU A 71 -2.30 -9.22 -1.49
N SER A 72 -3.31 -8.60 -2.10
CA SER A 72 -3.72 -7.24 -1.76
C SER A 72 -3.90 -7.17 -0.25
N ARG A 73 -3.09 -6.36 0.44
CA ARG A 73 -3.23 -6.21 1.88
C ARG A 73 -4.70 -5.91 2.19
N PRO A 74 -5.31 -6.61 3.17
CA PRO A 74 -6.67 -6.31 3.55
C PRO A 74 -6.78 -4.84 3.94
N LEU A 75 -7.86 -4.20 3.52
CA LEU A 75 -8.12 -2.81 3.90
C LEU A 75 -8.29 -2.71 5.42
N PRO A 76 -7.87 -1.59 6.03
CA PRO A 76 -7.97 -1.40 7.47
C PRO A 76 -9.42 -1.34 7.92
N VAL A 77 -9.65 -1.76 9.16
CA VAL A 77 -10.92 -1.66 9.88
C VAL A 77 -10.76 -0.65 10.99
N VAL A 78 -11.77 0.21 11.18
CA VAL A 78 -11.75 1.28 12.19
C VAL A 78 -12.64 0.90 13.35
N TYR A 79 -12.11 0.91 14.58
CA TYR A 79 -12.86 0.57 15.79
C TYR A 79 -13.32 1.82 16.55
N PHE A 80 -14.40 1.67 17.31
CA PHE A 80 -15.05 2.73 18.08
C PHE A 80 -15.37 2.30 19.50
N GLU A 81 -15.35 3.29 20.39
CA GLU A 81 -15.83 3.15 21.76
C GLU A 81 -17.35 2.91 21.82
N LEU A 82 -17.82 2.38 22.95
CA LEU A 82 -19.23 2.12 23.19
C LEU A 82 -20.05 3.42 23.07
N GLY A 83 -21.17 3.37 22.35
CA GLY A 83 -22.07 4.52 22.17
C GLY A 83 -21.49 5.70 21.38
N SER A 84 -20.25 5.60 20.88
CA SER A 84 -19.54 6.71 20.27
C SER A 84 -19.42 6.56 18.75
N ALA A 85 -19.56 7.68 18.04
CA ALA A 85 -19.16 7.86 16.65
C ALA A 85 -17.95 8.80 16.52
N TRP A 86 -17.31 9.13 17.64
CA TRP A 86 -16.10 9.94 17.69
C TRP A 86 -14.90 9.10 17.25
N LEU A 87 -14.11 9.67 16.34
CA LEU A 87 -12.87 9.06 15.87
C LEU A 87 -11.70 9.78 16.51
N SER A 88 -10.88 9.06 17.27
CA SER A 88 -9.72 9.66 17.93
C SER A 88 -8.68 10.16 16.91
N PRO A 89 -7.85 11.16 17.28
CA PRO A 89 -6.75 11.61 16.42
C PRO A 89 -5.81 10.48 16.02
N ASP A 90 -5.47 9.59 16.96
CA ASP A 90 -4.58 8.45 16.71
C ASP A 90 -5.21 7.45 15.72
N ALA A 91 -6.48 7.10 15.91
CA ALA A 91 -7.21 6.23 14.99
C ALA A 91 -7.31 6.85 13.59
N SER A 92 -7.50 8.18 13.52
CA SER A 92 -7.51 8.92 12.25
C SER A 92 -6.15 8.86 11.55
N SER A 93 -5.06 9.09 12.28
CA SER A 93 -3.70 9.06 11.73
C SER A 93 -3.32 7.67 11.24
N ASN A 94 -3.58 6.64 12.06
CA ASN A 94 -3.30 5.25 11.71
C ASN A 94 -4.08 4.82 10.46
N LEU A 95 -5.36 5.17 10.37
CA LEU A 95 -6.18 4.87 9.19
C LEU A 95 -5.58 5.49 7.91
N LEU A 96 -5.16 6.75 7.95
CA LEU A 96 -4.58 7.42 6.79
C LEU A 96 -3.22 6.82 6.42
N MET A 97 -2.42 6.44 7.41
CA MET A 97 -1.16 5.73 7.18
C MET A 97 -1.39 4.38 6.50
N ASP A 98 -2.37 3.60 6.96
CA ASP A 98 -2.69 2.29 6.40
C ASP A 98 -3.24 2.40 4.97
N LEU A 99 -3.97 3.48 4.66
CA LEU A 99 -4.53 3.74 3.34
C LEU A 99 -3.55 4.44 2.38
N ARG A 100 -2.32 4.79 2.80
CA ARG A 100 -1.36 5.50 1.94
C ARG A 100 -0.95 4.68 0.70
N GLU A 101 -0.87 3.36 0.86
CA GLU A 101 -0.52 2.42 -0.20
C GLU A 101 -1.76 2.03 -1.03
N CYS A 102 -2.94 2.52 -0.64
CA CYS A 102 -4.17 2.30 -1.37
C CYS A 102 -4.31 3.35 -2.50
N CYS A 103 -4.93 2.93 -3.60
CA CYS A 103 -5.29 3.81 -4.70
C CYS A 103 -6.25 4.91 -4.22
N ALA A 104 -5.75 6.13 -4.01
CA ALA A 104 -6.55 7.26 -3.51
C ALA A 104 -7.75 7.62 -4.44
N ALA A 105 -7.62 7.32 -5.73
CA ALA A 105 -8.68 7.51 -6.72
C ALA A 105 -9.75 6.40 -6.70
N CYS A 106 -9.49 5.29 -6.02
CA CYS A 106 -10.39 4.14 -6.01
C CYS A 106 -11.61 4.44 -5.12
N PRO A 107 -12.83 4.09 -5.57
CA PRO A 107 -14.05 4.33 -4.81
C PRO A 107 -14.08 3.44 -3.55
N LEU A 108 -14.06 4.07 -2.39
CA LEU A 108 -14.18 3.40 -1.09
C LEU A 108 -15.66 3.26 -0.69
N TYR A 109 -16.02 2.06 -0.25
CA TYR A 109 -17.33 1.72 0.30
C TYR A 109 -17.18 1.46 1.79
N LEU A 110 -17.92 2.22 2.60
CA LEU A 110 -17.83 2.19 4.06
C LEU A 110 -19.11 1.58 4.63
N THR A 111 -18.96 0.57 5.49
CA THR A 111 -20.09 -0.02 6.22
C THR A 111 -19.83 0.04 7.71
N GLY A 112 -20.67 0.77 8.44
CA GLY A 112 -20.61 0.86 9.89
C GLY A 112 -21.45 -0.22 10.58
N TYR A 113 -20.97 -0.65 11.73
CA TYR A 113 -21.56 -1.69 12.57
C TYR A 113 -21.57 -1.25 14.05
N THR A 114 -22.49 -1.84 14.81
CA THR A 114 -22.53 -1.72 16.28
C THR A 114 -22.60 -3.08 16.95
N CYS A 115 -22.35 -3.10 18.26
CA CYS A 115 -22.67 -4.25 19.10
C CYS A 115 -24.19 -4.41 19.25
N SER A 116 -24.62 -5.54 19.80
CA SER A 116 -26.04 -5.85 20.08
C SER A 116 -26.64 -5.17 21.31
N LEU A 117 -25.90 -4.25 21.95
CA LEU A 117 -26.39 -3.50 23.11
C LEU A 117 -27.26 -2.30 22.67
N GLY A 118 -28.37 -2.07 23.37
CA GLY A 118 -29.27 -0.94 23.11
C GLY A 118 -30.36 -1.23 22.08
N VAL A 119 -31.12 -0.20 21.71
CA VAL A 119 -32.27 -0.33 20.79
C VAL A 119 -31.80 -0.42 19.35
N GLU A 120 -32.48 -1.23 18.52
CA GLU A 120 -32.10 -1.44 17.12
C GLU A 120 -32.11 -0.16 16.29
N SER A 121 -33.12 0.69 16.46
CA SER A 121 -33.24 1.97 15.75
C SER A 121 -32.10 2.94 16.09
N GLU A 122 -31.61 2.93 17.32
CA GLU A 122 -30.45 3.72 17.76
C GLU A 122 -29.16 3.15 17.19
N ASN A 123 -28.99 1.84 17.22
CA ASN A 123 -27.86 1.14 16.61
C ASN A 123 -27.76 1.37 15.10
N GLN A 124 -28.91 1.41 14.41
CA GLN A 124 -28.97 1.74 13.00
C GLN A 124 -28.46 3.17 12.72
N LYS A 125 -28.88 4.15 13.53
CA LYS A 125 -28.40 5.53 13.42
C LYS A 125 -26.92 5.65 13.77
N LEU A 126 -26.48 5.03 14.87
CA LEU A 126 -25.10 5.08 15.35
C LEU A 126 -24.13 4.44 14.35
N SER A 127 -24.47 3.27 13.80
CA SER A 127 -23.66 2.61 12.79
C SER A 127 -23.47 3.47 11.54
N ARG A 128 -24.54 4.16 11.10
CA ARG A 128 -24.48 5.11 9.99
C ARG A 128 -23.60 6.32 10.30
N HIS A 129 -23.75 6.93 11.48
CA HIS A 129 -22.92 8.06 11.88
C HIS A 129 -21.43 7.71 11.95
N ARG A 130 -21.07 6.51 12.41
CA ARG A 130 -19.67 6.04 12.37
C ARG A 130 -19.12 5.99 10.95
N ALA A 131 -19.88 5.40 10.02
CA ALA A 131 -19.48 5.34 8.61
C ALA A 131 -19.33 6.75 8.01
N GLU A 132 -20.25 7.66 8.34
CA GLU A 132 -20.21 9.06 7.89
C GLU A 132 -19.01 9.83 8.47
N THR A 133 -18.66 9.62 9.75
CA THR A 133 -17.47 10.22 10.37
C THR A 133 -16.19 9.80 9.63
N VAL A 134 -16.03 8.50 9.36
CA VAL A 134 -14.88 7.98 8.60
C VAL A 134 -14.91 8.53 7.17
N ALA A 135 -16.08 8.58 6.52
CA ALA A 135 -16.23 9.13 5.18
C ALA A 135 -15.79 10.60 5.11
N ALA A 136 -16.16 11.42 6.09
CA ALA A 136 -15.76 12.81 6.17
C ALA A 136 -14.25 12.96 6.33
N LEU A 137 -13.62 12.14 7.19
CA LEU A 137 -12.16 12.07 7.34
C LEU A 137 -11.47 11.68 6.03
N LEU A 138 -11.98 10.69 5.30
CA LEU A 138 -11.35 10.24 4.07
C LEU A 138 -11.50 11.27 2.94
N ARG A 139 -12.70 11.86 2.78
CA ARG A 139 -12.95 12.91 1.78
C ARG A 139 -12.07 14.14 2.00
N ARG A 140 -11.94 14.62 3.25
CA ARG A 140 -11.08 15.79 3.55
C ARG A 140 -9.59 15.54 3.25
N ASN A 141 -9.16 14.28 3.18
CA ASN A 141 -7.80 13.88 2.85
C ASN A 141 -7.65 13.40 1.39
N GLY A 142 -8.63 13.66 0.52
CA GLY A 142 -8.51 13.44 -0.92
C GLY A 142 -8.91 12.04 -1.41
N TYR A 143 -9.47 11.18 -0.55
CA TYR A 143 -9.97 9.88 -0.97
C TYR A 143 -11.38 9.96 -1.56
N LYS A 144 -11.64 9.16 -2.59
CA LYS A 144 -12.98 9.04 -3.18
C LYS A 144 -13.83 8.05 -2.36
N VAL A 145 -14.87 8.55 -1.69
CA VAL A 145 -15.85 7.70 -0.98
C VAL A 145 -17.12 7.57 -1.81
N ALA A 146 -17.42 6.35 -2.28
CA ALA A 146 -18.59 6.03 -3.08
C ALA A 146 -19.86 5.85 -2.25
N SER A 147 -19.78 5.18 -1.10
CA SER A 147 -20.91 5.07 -0.17
C SER A 147 -20.45 4.99 1.29
N ALA A 148 -21.35 5.41 2.18
CA ALA A 148 -21.23 5.25 3.62
C ALA A 148 -22.58 4.81 4.16
N GLU A 149 -22.67 3.57 4.61
CA GLU A 149 -23.92 2.92 5.02
C GLU A 149 -23.80 2.42 6.47
N GLY A 150 -24.90 2.49 7.21
CA GLY A 150 -25.03 1.85 8.52
C GLY A 150 -25.77 0.53 8.36
N LYS A 151 -25.20 -0.56 8.88
CA LYS A 151 -25.86 -1.87 8.88
C LYS A 151 -26.57 -2.20 10.19
N GLY A 152 -26.35 -1.39 11.22
CA GLY A 152 -26.89 -1.63 12.55
C GLY A 152 -26.07 -2.64 13.34
N MET A 153 -26.76 -3.35 14.23
CA MET A 153 -26.11 -4.27 15.15
C MET A 153 -25.69 -5.59 14.47
N ILE A 154 -24.58 -6.15 14.93
CA ILE A 154 -24.16 -7.51 14.60
C ILE A 154 -23.89 -8.30 15.88
N TYR A 155 -24.17 -9.60 15.81
CA TYR A 155 -23.89 -10.55 16.88
C TYR A 155 -22.48 -11.11 16.70
N GLY A 156 -21.71 -11.17 17.78
CA GLY A 156 -20.37 -11.72 17.79
C GLY A 156 -19.97 -12.10 19.21
N SER A 157 -18.97 -12.96 19.35
CA SER A 157 -18.46 -13.41 20.66
C SER A 157 -17.80 -12.27 21.43
N ASN A 158 -17.17 -11.32 20.74
CA ASN A 158 -16.59 -10.12 21.35
C ASN A 158 -17.35 -8.85 20.88
N PRO A 159 -18.19 -8.24 21.73
CA PRO A 159 -18.98 -7.07 21.33
C PRO A 159 -18.12 -5.87 20.95
N GLU A 160 -16.85 -5.82 21.39
CA GLU A 160 -15.92 -4.74 21.06
C GLU A 160 -15.50 -4.74 19.61
N SER A 161 -15.22 -5.92 19.08
CA SER A 161 -14.86 -6.11 17.67
C SER A 161 -15.99 -5.77 16.71
N ASN A 162 -17.24 -5.72 17.20
CA ASN A 162 -18.42 -5.35 16.41
C ASN A 162 -18.61 -3.83 16.28
N ARG A 163 -17.95 -3.03 17.14
CA ARG A 163 -18.04 -1.57 17.09
C ARG A 163 -17.06 -1.04 16.06
N MET A 164 -17.39 -1.20 14.78
CA MET A 164 -16.42 -0.94 13.71
C MET A 164 -17.01 -0.30 12.46
N VAL A 165 -16.12 0.20 11.60
CA VAL A 165 -16.40 0.54 10.20
C VAL A 165 -15.47 -0.30 9.33
N GLU A 166 -16.06 -1.07 8.42
CA GLU A 166 -15.38 -1.84 7.40
C GLU A 166 -15.22 -1.01 6.12
N ILE A 167 -14.04 -1.07 5.51
CA ILE A 167 -13.69 -0.34 4.29
C ILE A 167 -13.45 -1.34 3.15
N LYS A 168 -14.06 -1.09 1.98
CA LYS A 168 -13.95 -1.95 0.79
C LYS A 168 -13.74 -1.16 -0.49
N LEU A 169 -13.15 -1.80 -1.51
CA LEU A 169 -13.05 -1.26 -2.88
C LEU A 169 -14.26 -1.60 -3.76
N THR A 170 -15.12 -2.50 -3.29
CA THR A 170 -16.32 -2.95 -4.01
C THR A 170 -17.55 -2.84 -3.11
N LYS A 171 -18.69 -2.55 -3.72
CA LYS A 171 -19.98 -2.57 -3.03
C LYS A 171 -20.33 -4.02 -2.67
N LYS A 172 -20.80 -4.23 -1.44
CA LYS A 172 -21.28 -5.53 -0.97
C LYS A 172 -22.77 -5.68 -1.26
#